data_AF-A2DTD7-F1
#
_entry.id   AF-A2DTD7-F1
#
_cell.length_a   1.000
_cell.length_b   1.000
_cell.length_c   1.000
_cell.angle_alpha   90.00
_cell.angle_beta   90.00
_cell.angle_gamma   90.00
#
_symmetry.space_group_name_H-M   'P 1'
#
loop_
_entity.id
_entity.type
_entity.pdbx_description
1 polymer ?
#
loop_
_entity_poly.entity_id
_entity_poly.type
_entity_poly.pdbx_seq_one_letter_code
_entity_poly.pdbx_strand_id
1 'polypeptide(L)'
;MNLVAEWQIILGPENFPNLFTHINLWVFLPLHIIPYPLRAFQFIINYHLAQLDEDSPPSIWKTLYEHYKFVNTYAFNIYFAIIMAISITWGAIRLILYPVNQWGHYGSGITDFYFIVVLCGFAICSILLWITAYVLKDTHEEIRINKELILINILWSIFAPIYIVVGMIQLKPEYNYLDIIPQYLIVFLTIYDFTITFCYPISIASIKPEEITFGIDVLDNFELFLNDPEGSRLFYNYTVHRNTRESYLFFKDVQNFRSITDVQELQKEYKKICEKYCEGKTILTLNMRKEKRESVLNATTVDPTIFDNLYKAYKIVVVKDVFYPFKITPEFEAFARAQKARILKKNVPIPN
;
A
#
# COMPACT_ATOMS: atom_id res chain seq x y z
N MET A 1 32.57 -16.85 24.58
CA MET A 1 32.45 -16.00 23.38
C MET A 1 31.80 -14.70 23.86
N ASN A 2 32.54 -13.59 23.82
CA ASN A 2 32.11 -12.34 24.45
C ASN A 2 31.13 -11.60 23.52
N LEU A 3 29.90 -11.35 23.97
CA LEU A 3 28.90 -10.57 23.23
C LEU A 3 29.47 -9.22 22.74
N VAL A 4 30.40 -8.64 23.51
CA VAL A 4 31.11 -7.40 23.19
C VAL A 4 32.03 -7.54 21.95
N ALA A 5 32.64 -8.70 21.73
CA ALA A 5 33.49 -8.98 20.56
C ALA A 5 32.66 -9.20 19.28
N GLU A 6 31.43 -9.70 19.41
CA GLU A 6 30.50 -9.82 18.28
C GLU A 6 29.89 -8.46 17.90
N TRP A 7 29.64 -7.59 18.90
CA TRP A 7 29.20 -6.20 18.67
C TRP A 7 30.28 -5.29 18.08
N GLN A 8 31.56 -5.63 18.23
CA GLN A 8 32.67 -4.98 17.51
C GLN A 8 32.57 -5.14 15.98
N ILE A 9 31.65 -5.92 15.44
CA ILE A 9 31.43 -5.99 13.99
C ILE A 9 30.49 -4.87 13.54
N ILE A 10 29.48 -4.52 14.35
CA ILE A 10 28.67 -3.32 14.12
C ILE A 10 29.49 -2.03 14.38
N LEU A 11 30.43 -2.08 15.33
CA LEU A 11 31.16 -0.92 15.86
C LEU A 11 32.66 -0.84 15.51
N GLY A 12 33.27 -1.84 14.88
CA GLY A 12 34.74 -1.97 14.81
C GLY A 12 35.29 -2.51 13.47
N PRO A 13 36.58 -2.20 13.17
CA PRO A 13 37.15 -2.26 11.82
C PRO A 13 37.87 -3.57 11.44
N GLU A 14 38.18 -4.46 12.38
CA GLU A 14 39.11 -5.58 12.09
C GLU A 14 38.50 -6.68 11.21
N ASN A 15 37.17 -6.71 11.06
CA ASN A 15 36.48 -7.80 10.36
C ASN A 15 35.51 -7.39 9.24
N PHE A 16 35.64 -6.19 8.66
CA PHE A 16 34.80 -5.76 7.55
C PHE A 16 35.46 -6.03 6.19
N PRO A 17 34.77 -6.63 5.21
CA PRO A 17 35.37 -6.84 3.89
C PRO A 17 35.41 -5.54 3.10
N ASN A 18 36.16 -5.59 2.00
CA ASN A 18 36.37 -4.58 0.96
C ASN A 18 35.20 -3.57 0.71
N LEU A 19 35.52 -2.47 0.01
CA LEU A 19 34.59 -1.42 -0.42
C LEU A 19 33.22 -1.94 -0.91
N PHE A 20 33.20 -3.05 -1.66
CA PHE A 20 31.96 -3.64 -2.17
C PHE A 20 31.03 -4.15 -1.07
N THR A 21 31.57 -4.82 -0.05
CA THR A 21 30.74 -5.29 1.07
C THR A 21 30.28 -4.14 1.94
N HIS A 22 31.12 -3.13 2.11
CA HIS A 22 30.75 -1.89 2.80
C HIS A 22 29.57 -1.19 2.12
N ILE A 23 29.62 -1.01 0.79
CA ILE A 23 28.51 -0.46 0.01
C ILE A 23 27.28 -1.37 0.10
N ASN A 24 27.46 -2.70 0.03
CA ASN A 24 26.36 -3.64 0.14
C ASN A 24 25.61 -3.52 1.46
N LEU A 25 26.32 -3.42 2.58
CA LEU A 25 25.70 -3.34 3.90
C LEU A 25 25.03 -1.99 4.17
N TRP A 26 25.64 -0.87 3.76
CA TRP A 26 25.17 0.46 4.15
C TRP A 26 24.29 1.14 3.10
N VAL A 27 24.25 0.60 1.88
CA VAL A 27 23.47 1.15 0.77
C VAL A 27 22.46 0.12 0.24
N PHE A 28 22.93 -1.01 -0.29
CA PHE A 28 22.05 -1.95 -1.00
C PHE A 28 21.10 -2.72 -0.07
N LEU A 29 21.60 -3.27 1.05
CA LEU A 29 20.78 -4.00 2.01
C LEU A 29 19.69 -3.10 2.65
N PRO A 30 19.98 -1.87 3.08
CA PRO A 30 18.99 -0.89 3.52
C PRO A 30 17.97 -0.56 2.43
N LEU A 31 18.42 -0.29 1.20
CA LEU A 31 17.53 -0.02 0.06
C LEU A 31 16.59 -1.20 -0.21
N HIS A 32 17.04 -2.42 0.03
CA HIS A 32 16.28 -3.63 -0.20
C HIS A 32 15.32 -3.94 0.96
N ILE A 33 15.80 -3.94 2.20
CA ILE A 33 15.05 -4.42 3.36
C ILE A 33 14.08 -3.36 3.90
N ILE A 34 14.49 -2.09 4.01
CA ILE A 34 13.73 -1.03 4.72
C ILE A 34 12.39 -0.67 4.08
N PRO A 35 12.20 -0.72 2.74
CA PRO A 35 10.89 -0.46 2.14
C PRO A 35 9.79 -1.38 2.67
N TYR A 36 10.10 -2.66 2.95
CA TYR A 36 9.10 -3.65 3.37
C TYR A 36 8.45 -3.35 4.72
N PRO A 37 9.19 -3.18 5.84
CA PRO A 37 8.58 -2.85 7.13
C PRO A 37 7.87 -1.49 7.10
N LEU A 38 8.43 -0.48 6.41
CA LEU A 38 7.76 0.82 6.29
C LEU A 38 6.42 0.73 5.55
N ARG A 39 6.39 0.01 4.42
CA ARG A 39 5.17 -0.23 3.66
C ARG A 39 4.17 -1.09 4.44
N ALA A 40 4.64 -2.09 5.17
CA ALA A 40 3.84 -2.89 6.08
C ALA A 40 3.13 -2.03 7.15
N PHE A 41 3.88 -1.14 7.83
CA PHE A 41 3.32 -0.20 8.80
C PHE A 41 2.31 0.75 8.16
N GLN A 42 2.65 1.30 6.98
CA GLN A 42 1.76 2.18 6.25
C GLN A 42 0.43 1.49 5.94
N PHE A 43 0.46 0.25 5.47
CA PHE A 43 -0.75 -0.50 5.16
C PHE A 43 -1.60 -0.79 6.39
N ILE A 44 -0.98 -1.22 7.49
CA ILE A 44 -1.69 -1.48 8.75
C ILE A 44 -2.38 -0.20 9.26
N ILE A 45 -1.66 0.93 9.25
CA ILE A 45 -2.20 2.20 9.71
C ILE A 45 -3.36 2.65 8.82
N ASN A 46 -3.17 2.62 7.49
CA ASN A 46 -4.22 3.03 6.55
C ASN A 46 -5.45 2.13 6.63
N TYR A 47 -5.27 0.81 6.81
CA TYR A 47 -6.38 -0.12 7.03
C TYR A 47 -7.21 0.29 8.24
N HIS A 48 -6.58 0.47 9.40
CA HIS A 48 -7.30 0.85 10.61
C HIS A 48 -7.94 2.23 10.52
N LEU A 49 -7.25 3.22 9.92
CA LEU A 49 -7.81 4.56 9.71
C LEU A 49 -9.01 4.56 8.76
N ALA A 50 -9.01 3.68 7.75
CA ALA A 50 -10.12 3.54 6.81
C ALA A 50 -11.35 2.87 7.45
N GLN A 51 -11.14 2.00 8.44
CA GLN A 51 -12.20 1.34 9.21
C GLN A 51 -12.75 2.19 10.38
N LEU A 52 -12.15 3.34 10.70
CA LEU A 52 -12.66 4.21 11.75
C LEU A 52 -14.02 4.79 11.39
N ASP A 53 -15.05 4.47 12.16
CA ASP A 53 -16.28 5.27 12.18
C ASP A 53 -16.00 6.64 12.80
N GLU A 54 -16.57 7.69 12.20
CA GLU A 54 -16.36 9.08 12.61
C GLU A 54 -16.75 9.32 14.09
N ASP A 55 -17.62 8.47 14.65
CA ASP A 55 -18.27 8.71 15.93
C ASP A 55 -17.52 8.19 17.17
N SER A 56 -16.58 7.23 17.06
CA SER A 56 -15.88 6.67 18.25
C SER A 56 -14.57 5.92 17.96
N PRO A 57 -13.51 6.59 17.45
CA PRO A 57 -12.22 5.95 17.26
C PRO A 57 -11.49 5.66 18.60
N PRO A 58 -10.80 4.50 18.74
CA PRO A 58 -9.88 4.26 19.87
C PRO A 58 -8.77 5.33 19.93
N SER A 59 -8.23 5.62 21.13
CA SER A 59 -7.45 6.85 21.35
C SER A 59 -6.25 7.01 20.43
N ILE A 60 -5.48 5.94 20.16
CA ILE A 60 -4.29 6.03 19.29
C ILE A 60 -4.68 6.30 17.83
N TRP A 61 -5.73 5.66 17.34
CA TRP A 61 -6.19 5.82 15.97
C TRP A 61 -6.82 7.19 15.74
N LYS A 62 -7.50 7.74 16.76
CA LYS A 62 -7.99 9.12 16.75
C LYS A 62 -6.85 10.12 16.59
N THR A 63 -5.78 9.98 17.38
CA THR A 63 -4.61 10.85 17.28
C THR A 63 -3.95 10.77 15.90
N LEU A 64 -3.81 9.56 15.32
CA LEU A 64 -3.26 9.39 13.98
C LEU A 64 -4.18 9.99 12.89
N TYR A 65 -5.50 9.89 13.06
CA TYR A 65 -6.49 10.51 12.17
C TYR A 65 -6.39 12.03 12.18
N GLU A 66 -6.37 12.64 13.37
CA GLU A 66 -6.19 14.10 13.56
C GLU A 66 -4.85 14.61 13.04
N HIS A 67 -3.85 13.72 12.95
CA HIS A 67 -2.52 14.03 12.46
C HIS A 67 -2.17 13.28 11.18
N TYR A 68 -3.15 13.09 10.28
CA TYR A 68 -2.99 12.36 9.01
C TYR A 68 -1.78 12.80 8.17
N LYS A 69 -1.35 14.06 8.29
CA LYS A 69 -0.13 14.58 7.64
C LYS A 69 1.15 13.80 7.94
N PHE A 70 1.21 13.06 9.05
CA PHE A 70 2.36 12.23 9.44
C PHE A 70 2.20 10.75 9.07
N VAL A 71 1.03 10.31 8.61
CA VAL A 71 0.76 8.91 8.28
C VAL A 71 0.36 8.70 6.82
N ASN A 72 0.28 9.78 6.04
CA ASN A 72 0.05 9.69 4.60
C ASN A 72 1.27 9.13 3.85
N THR A 73 1.06 8.72 2.60
CA THR A 73 2.11 8.16 1.73
C THR A 73 3.35 9.06 1.58
N TYR A 74 3.14 10.38 1.55
CA TYR A 74 4.24 11.33 1.44
C TYR A 74 5.12 11.34 2.71
N ALA A 75 4.51 11.26 3.89
CA ALA A 75 5.23 11.14 5.16
C ALA A 75 6.05 9.86 5.21
N PHE A 76 5.48 8.73 4.79
CA PHE A 76 6.22 7.46 4.71
C PHE A 76 7.40 7.50 3.74
N ASN A 77 7.28 8.20 2.62
CA ASN A 77 8.40 8.45 1.70
C ASN A 77 9.51 9.30 2.36
N ILE A 78 9.13 10.29 3.16
CA ILE A 78 10.09 11.08 3.95
C ILE A 78 10.77 10.19 5.00
N TYR A 79 10.02 9.36 5.72
CA TYR A 79 10.58 8.43 6.71
C TYR A 79 11.56 7.46 6.07
N PHE A 80 11.22 6.89 4.93
CA PHE A 80 12.13 6.08 4.14
C PHE A 80 13.40 6.84 3.78
N ALA A 81 13.27 8.06 3.24
CA ALA A 81 14.42 8.89 2.87
C ALA A 81 15.32 9.22 4.07
N ILE A 82 14.73 9.52 5.24
CA ILE A 82 15.49 9.80 6.47
C ILE A 82 16.26 8.57 6.93
N ILE A 83 15.61 7.40 7.01
CA ILE A 83 16.27 6.16 7.45
C ILE A 83 17.38 5.78 6.47
N MET A 84 17.14 5.91 5.16
CA MET A 84 18.14 5.71 4.13
C MET A 84 19.32 6.68 4.26
N ALA A 85 19.05 7.97 4.50
CA ALA A 85 20.09 8.98 4.68
C ALA A 85 20.96 8.68 5.91
N ILE A 86 20.36 8.22 7.01
CA ILE A 86 21.09 7.79 8.22
C ILE A 86 22.04 6.64 7.87
N SER A 87 21.53 5.60 7.19
CA SER A 87 22.34 4.44 6.80
C SER A 87 23.52 4.82 5.87
N ILE A 88 23.24 5.63 4.84
CA ILE A 88 24.26 6.07 3.87
C ILE A 88 25.28 6.97 4.56
N THR A 89 24.84 7.90 5.41
CA THR A 89 25.73 8.82 6.14
C THR A 89 26.66 8.04 7.06
N TRP A 90 26.12 7.06 7.79
CA TRP A 90 26.94 6.20 8.64
C TRP A 90 27.95 5.39 7.82
N GLY A 91 27.52 4.83 6.69
CA GLY A 91 28.41 4.19 5.72
C GLY A 91 29.52 5.13 5.23
N ALA A 92 29.20 6.36 4.87
CA ALA A 92 30.17 7.36 4.40
C ALA A 92 31.18 7.75 5.51
N ILE A 93 30.70 8.02 6.73
CA ILE A 93 31.55 8.29 7.89
C ILE A 93 32.54 7.13 8.09
N ARG A 94 32.05 5.89 8.02
CA ARG A 94 32.90 4.71 8.16
C ARG A 94 33.89 4.53 7.01
N LEU A 95 33.54 4.93 5.79
CA LEU A 95 34.45 4.88 4.65
C LEU A 95 35.62 5.89 4.81
N ILE A 96 35.34 7.06 5.40
CA ILE A 96 36.34 8.11 5.64
C ILE A 96 37.23 7.77 6.84
N LEU A 97 36.63 7.37 7.97
CA LEU A 97 37.35 7.17 9.23
C LEU A 97 38.21 5.89 9.25
N TYR A 98 37.86 4.88 8.46
CA TYR A 98 38.50 3.57 8.51
C TYR A 98 39.09 3.19 7.15
N PRO A 99 40.43 3.30 6.97
CA PRO A 99 41.12 2.98 5.72
C PRO A 99 40.84 1.56 5.21
N VAL A 100 40.61 0.60 6.11
CA VAL A 100 40.28 -0.79 5.76
C VAL A 100 39.01 -0.94 4.90
N ASN A 101 38.11 0.04 4.91
CA ASN A 101 36.90 0.05 4.07
C ASN A 101 37.14 0.70 2.70
N GLN A 102 38.31 1.29 2.47
CA GLN A 102 38.64 2.03 1.25
C GLN A 102 39.13 1.08 0.15
N TRP A 103 39.16 1.61 -1.08
CA TRP A 103 39.65 0.87 -2.23
C TRP A 103 41.08 0.34 -1.99
N GLY A 104 41.34 -0.91 -2.37
CA GLY A 104 42.66 -1.53 -2.26
C GLY A 104 42.92 -2.24 -0.93
N HIS A 105 42.00 -2.14 0.04
CA HIS A 105 42.04 -2.92 1.27
C HIS A 105 41.09 -4.11 1.17
N TYR A 106 41.64 -5.32 1.32
CA TYR A 106 40.88 -6.56 1.42
C TYR A 106 40.85 -6.95 2.90
N GLY A 107 39.74 -6.68 3.58
CA GLY A 107 39.54 -7.10 4.97
C GLY A 107 39.40 -8.62 5.14
N SER A 108 39.10 -9.10 6.35
CA SER A 108 39.14 -10.52 6.73
C SER A 108 38.03 -11.41 6.15
N GLY A 109 37.29 -10.94 5.14
CA GLY A 109 36.19 -11.68 4.50
C GLY A 109 34.87 -11.60 5.27
N ILE A 110 33.82 -12.21 4.71
CA ILE A 110 32.49 -12.29 5.34
C ILE A 110 32.62 -13.15 6.62
N THR A 111 31.87 -12.83 7.68
CA THR A 111 31.92 -13.54 8.97
C THR A 111 30.60 -14.25 9.29
N ASP A 112 30.62 -15.21 10.22
CA ASP A 112 29.39 -15.86 10.72
C ASP A 112 28.37 -14.83 11.23
N PHE A 113 28.86 -13.77 11.89
CA PHE A 113 28.02 -12.71 12.43
C PHE A 113 27.26 -11.95 11.34
N TYR A 114 27.86 -11.73 10.16
CA TYR A 114 27.15 -11.12 9.03
C TYR A 114 25.91 -11.94 8.67
N PHE A 115 26.05 -13.27 8.56
CA PHE A 115 24.94 -14.16 8.24
C PHE A 115 23.88 -14.19 9.36
N ILE A 116 24.28 -14.09 10.62
CA ILE A 116 23.35 -13.96 11.76
C ILE A 116 22.55 -12.66 11.68
N VAL A 117 23.21 -11.52 11.41
CA VAL A 117 22.52 -10.22 11.27
C VAL A 117 21.54 -10.24 10.10
N VAL A 118 21.95 -10.80 8.97
CA VAL A 118 21.09 -10.97 7.80
C VAL A 118 19.90 -11.87 8.12
N LEU A 119 20.10 -12.99 8.83
CA LEU A 119 19.03 -13.88 9.29
C LEU A 119 18.02 -13.14 10.18
N CYS A 120 18.50 -12.42 11.18
CA CYS A 120 17.66 -11.64 12.07
C CYS A 120 16.86 -10.57 11.31
N GLY A 121 17.50 -9.87 10.36
CA GLY A 121 16.83 -8.89 9.50
C GLY A 121 15.70 -9.51 8.67
N PHE A 122 15.99 -10.60 7.96
CA PHE A 122 14.97 -11.33 7.19
C PHE A 122 13.84 -11.86 8.07
N ALA A 123 14.16 -12.40 9.25
CA ALA A 123 13.15 -12.91 10.18
C ALA A 123 12.20 -11.80 10.66
N ILE A 124 12.74 -10.66 11.10
CA ILE A 124 11.94 -9.51 11.56
C ILE A 124 11.04 -9.01 10.43
N CYS A 125 11.60 -8.80 9.24
CA CYS A 125 10.81 -8.30 8.11
C CYS A 125 9.77 -9.32 7.66
N SER A 126 10.08 -10.63 7.66
CA SER A 126 9.11 -11.66 7.33
C SER A 126 7.95 -11.72 8.32
N ILE A 127 8.24 -11.62 9.63
CA ILE A 127 7.20 -11.53 10.67
C ILE A 127 6.27 -10.33 10.40
N LEU A 128 6.85 -9.15 10.12
CA LEU A 128 6.06 -7.95 9.82
C LEU A 128 5.20 -8.12 8.57
N LEU A 129 5.75 -8.70 7.50
CA LEU A 129 5.00 -8.97 6.26
C LEU A 129 3.86 -9.96 6.50
N TRP A 130 4.06 -11.00 7.34
CA TRP A 130 2.99 -11.93 7.71
C TRP A 130 1.90 -11.27 8.55
N ILE A 131 2.27 -10.41 9.50
CA ILE A 131 1.30 -9.60 10.26
C ILE A 131 0.50 -8.72 9.31
N THR A 132 1.14 -8.03 8.37
CA THR A 132 0.45 -7.21 7.38
C THR A 132 -0.49 -8.04 6.50
N ALA A 133 -0.04 -9.18 5.98
CA ALA A 133 -0.89 -10.07 5.19
C ALA A 133 -2.10 -10.56 6.00
N TYR A 134 -1.91 -10.85 7.29
CA TYR A 134 -3.00 -11.24 8.19
C TYR A 134 -3.99 -10.09 8.44
N VAL A 135 -3.52 -8.87 8.68
CA VAL A 135 -4.38 -7.69 8.89
C VAL A 135 -5.17 -7.36 7.63
N LEU A 136 -4.55 -7.48 6.46
CA LEU A 136 -5.16 -7.16 5.17
C LEU A 136 -5.98 -8.32 4.59
N LYS A 137 -6.00 -9.51 5.20
CA LYS A 137 -6.69 -10.69 4.64
C LYS A 137 -8.19 -10.43 4.40
N ASP A 138 -8.80 -9.59 5.24
CA ASP A 138 -10.23 -9.28 5.21
C ASP A 138 -10.56 -8.12 4.25
N THR A 139 -9.54 -7.52 3.62
CA THR A 139 -9.76 -6.54 2.55
C THR A 139 -10.03 -7.26 1.23
N HIS A 140 -11.06 -6.84 0.49
CA HIS A 140 -11.33 -7.33 -0.86
C HIS A 140 -10.28 -6.86 -1.90
N GLU A 141 -9.09 -6.46 -1.47
CA GLU A 141 -7.90 -6.26 -2.30
C GLU A 141 -7.10 -7.57 -2.51
N GLU A 142 -7.72 -8.73 -2.27
CA GLU A 142 -7.16 -10.09 -2.41
C GLU A 142 -6.33 -10.31 -3.68
N ILE A 143 -6.61 -9.57 -4.75
CA ILE A 143 -5.97 -9.78 -6.05
C ILE A 143 -4.57 -9.14 -6.12
N ARG A 144 -4.26 -8.09 -5.34
CA ARG A 144 -3.08 -7.24 -5.61
C ARG A 144 -2.05 -7.24 -4.50
N ILE A 145 -2.38 -6.72 -3.31
CA ILE A 145 -1.39 -6.49 -2.25
C ILE A 145 -1.10 -7.77 -1.46
N ASN A 146 -2.14 -8.54 -1.09
CA ASN A 146 -1.95 -9.75 -0.28
C ASN A 146 -1.12 -10.82 -1.02
N LYS A 147 -1.35 -11.02 -2.32
CA LYS A 147 -0.57 -11.98 -3.12
C LYS A 147 0.89 -11.57 -3.26
N GLU A 148 1.16 -10.28 -3.44
CA GLU A 148 2.53 -9.74 -3.48
C GLU A 148 3.26 -10.05 -2.17
N LEU A 149 2.68 -9.65 -1.03
CA LEU A 149 3.29 -9.84 0.29
C LEU A 149 3.50 -11.33 0.63
N ILE A 150 2.52 -12.19 0.32
CA ILE A 150 2.62 -13.63 0.53
C ILE A 150 3.75 -14.23 -0.34
N LEU A 151 3.84 -13.85 -1.61
CA LEU A 151 4.82 -14.40 -2.53
C LEU A 151 6.26 -14.01 -2.14
N ILE A 152 6.48 -12.77 -1.71
CA ILE A 152 7.78 -12.31 -1.17
C ILE A 152 8.12 -13.11 0.09
N ASN A 153 7.17 -13.27 1.01
CA ASN A 153 7.40 -14.05 2.24
C ASN A 153 7.76 -15.51 1.96
N ILE A 154 7.10 -16.15 1.00
CA ILE A 154 7.43 -17.53 0.58
C ILE A 154 8.84 -17.57 0.01
N LEU A 155 9.18 -16.63 -0.88
CA LEU A 155 10.50 -16.54 -1.49
C LEU A 155 11.59 -16.39 -0.41
N TRP A 156 11.41 -15.46 0.52
CA TRP A 156 12.35 -15.22 1.61
C TRP A 156 12.48 -16.42 2.55
N SER A 157 11.37 -17.08 2.88
CA SER A 157 11.36 -18.26 3.75
C SER A 157 12.13 -19.45 3.16
N ILE A 158 12.28 -19.51 1.83
CA ILE A 158 13.01 -20.58 1.16
C ILE A 158 14.46 -20.15 0.90
N PHE A 159 14.66 -19.01 0.23
CA PHE A 159 15.96 -18.64 -0.30
C PHE A 159 16.87 -17.97 0.73
N ALA A 160 16.34 -17.23 1.71
CA ALA A 160 17.17 -16.62 2.73
C ALA A 160 17.85 -17.67 3.64
N PRO A 161 17.16 -18.71 4.15
CA PRO A 161 17.82 -19.78 4.89
C PRO A 161 18.88 -20.52 4.06
N ILE A 162 18.61 -20.79 2.79
CA ILE A 162 19.58 -21.46 1.89
C ILE A 162 20.82 -20.56 1.72
N TYR A 163 20.65 -19.27 1.43
CA TYR A 163 21.74 -18.31 1.33
C TYR A 163 22.61 -18.29 2.59
N ILE A 164 21.97 -18.27 3.77
CA ILE A 164 22.65 -18.22 5.07
C ILE A 164 23.41 -19.52 5.33
N VAL A 165 22.78 -20.68 5.14
CA VAL A 165 23.41 -21.98 5.37
C VAL A 165 24.60 -22.20 4.42
N VAL A 166 24.41 -21.94 3.12
CA VAL A 166 25.50 -22.09 2.13
C VAL A 166 26.62 -21.08 2.42
N GLY A 167 26.27 -19.84 2.77
CA GLY A 167 27.23 -18.82 3.14
C GLY A 167 28.06 -19.19 4.36
N MET A 168 27.44 -19.72 5.42
CA MET A 168 28.15 -20.20 6.61
C MET A 168 29.02 -21.43 6.33
N ILE A 169 28.58 -22.34 5.45
CA ILE A 169 29.39 -23.50 5.04
C ILE A 169 30.64 -23.03 4.29
N GLN A 170 30.52 -22.02 3.42
CA GLN A 170 31.62 -21.46 2.65
C GLN A 170 32.74 -20.88 3.54
N LEU A 171 32.41 -20.38 4.74
CA LEU A 171 33.41 -19.84 5.67
C LEU A 171 34.41 -20.90 6.16
N LYS A 172 34.10 -22.19 5.97
CA LYS A 172 35.02 -23.29 6.28
C LYS A 172 36.03 -23.47 5.14
N PRO A 173 37.34 -23.51 5.43
CA PRO A 173 38.40 -23.61 4.41
C PRO A 173 38.26 -24.80 3.44
N GLU A 174 37.63 -25.88 3.89
CA GLU A 174 37.39 -27.12 3.13
C GLU A 174 36.41 -26.93 1.96
N TYR A 175 35.61 -25.85 1.96
CA TYR A 175 34.52 -25.63 1.00
C TYR A 175 34.70 -24.39 0.13
N ASN A 176 35.93 -23.91 -0.04
CA ASN A 176 36.30 -22.71 -0.80
C ASN A 176 35.91 -22.75 -2.30
N TYR A 177 35.45 -23.91 -2.82
CA TYR A 177 34.93 -24.03 -4.20
C TYR A 177 33.47 -23.55 -4.34
N LEU A 178 32.76 -23.32 -3.23
CA LEU A 178 31.37 -22.83 -3.21
C LEU A 178 31.28 -21.30 -3.31
N ASP A 179 32.40 -20.59 -3.53
CA ASP A 179 32.54 -19.14 -3.36
C ASP A 179 31.56 -18.26 -4.15
N ILE A 180 31.03 -18.79 -5.25
CA ILE A 180 30.14 -18.05 -6.15
C ILE A 180 28.66 -18.34 -5.82
N ILE A 181 28.35 -19.42 -5.11
CA ILE A 181 26.95 -19.85 -4.91
C ILE A 181 26.14 -18.83 -4.10
N PRO A 182 26.61 -18.32 -2.94
CA PRO A 182 25.87 -17.29 -2.21
C PRO A 182 25.65 -16.01 -3.03
N GLN A 183 26.60 -15.67 -3.91
CA GLN A 183 26.48 -14.51 -4.80
C GLN A 183 25.38 -14.71 -5.84
N TYR A 184 25.25 -15.90 -6.42
CA TYR A 184 24.14 -16.20 -7.32
C TYR A 184 22.80 -16.23 -6.59
N LEU A 185 22.75 -16.76 -5.37
CA LEU A 185 21.53 -16.81 -4.56
C LEU A 185 21.02 -15.42 -4.20
N ILE A 186 21.90 -14.50 -3.78
CA ILE A 186 21.49 -13.13 -3.46
C ILE A 186 21.04 -12.35 -4.70
N VAL A 187 21.73 -12.53 -5.85
CA VAL A 187 21.32 -11.92 -7.13
C VAL A 187 19.95 -12.44 -7.56
N PHE A 188 19.73 -13.75 -7.48
CA PHE A 188 18.45 -14.38 -7.79
C PHE A 188 17.35 -13.83 -6.88
N LEU A 189 17.56 -13.83 -5.56
CA LEU A 189 16.61 -13.30 -4.58
C LEU A 189 16.22 -11.85 -4.92
N THR A 190 17.22 -11.01 -5.20
CA THR A 190 17.02 -9.59 -5.54
C THR A 190 16.21 -9.40 -6.83
N ILE A 191 16.47 -10.18 -7.88
CA ILE A 191 15.74 -10.12 -9.15
C ILE A 191 14.27 -10.51 -8.95
N TYR A 192 14.02 -11.59 -8.20
CA TYR A 192 12.67 -12.05 -7.93
C TYR A 192 11.91 -11.07 -7.04
N ASP A 193 12.54 -10.55 -5.99
CA ASP A 193 11.95 -9.51 -5.14
C ASP A 193 11.59 -8.27 -5.95
N PHE A 194 12.47 -7.83 -6.85
CA PHE A 194 12.15 -6.71 -7.74
C PHE A 194 10.97 -7.03 -8.65
N THR A 195 10.94 -8.23 -9.22
CA THR A 195 9.87 -8.68 -10.12
C THR A 195 8.52 -8.72 -9.39
N ILE A 196 8.49 -9.24 -8.17
CA ILE A 196 7.26 -9.36 -7.38
C ILE A 196 6.83 -8.00 -6.83
N THR A 197 7.74 -7.20 -6.29
CA THR A 197 7.41 -5.94 -5.63
C THR A 197 7.15 -4.79 -6.61
N PHE A 198 7.76 -4.81 -7.79
CA PHE A 198 7.60 -3.74 -8.79
C PHE A 198 6.86 -4.21 -10.05
N CYS A 199 7.34 -5.26 -10.72
CA CYS A 199 6.77 -5.65 -12.01
C CYS A 199 5.35 -6.20 -11.86
N TYR A 200 5.08 -7.00 -10.84
CA TYR A 200 3.74 -7.56 -10.63
C TYR A 200 2.68 -6.48 -10.37
N PRO A 201 2.84 -5.53 -9.43
CA PRO A 201 1.89 -4.42 -9.26
C PRO A 201 1.68 -3.58 -10.52
N ILE A 202 2.76 -3.28 -11.27
CA ILE A 202 2.66 -2.53 -12.53
C ILE A 202 1.85 -3.31 -13.56
N SER A 203 2.12 -4.62 -13.72
CA SER A 203 1.40 -5.47 -14.67
C SER A 203 -0.10 -5.48 -14.34
N ILE A 204 -0.44 -5.63 -13.07
CA ILE A 204 -1.81 -5.66 -12.57
C ILE A 204 -2.51 -4.29 -12.70
N ALA A 205 -1.78 -3.19 -12.49
CA ALA A 205 -2.30 -1.84 -12.71
C ALA A 205 -2.58 -1.53 -14.18
N SER A 206 -1.87 -2.19 -15.11
CA SER A 206 -2.09 -2.01 -16.55
C SER A 206 -3.27 -2.79 -17.12
N ILE A 207 -3.73 -3.84 -16.41
CA ILE A 207 -4.93 -4.58 -16.77
C ILE A 207 -6.15 -3.68 -16.54
N LYS A 208 -6.84 -3.31 -17.63
CA LYS A 208 -8.10 -2.56 -17.56
C LYS A 208 -9.21 -3.50 -17.11
N PRO A 209 -10.00 -3.15 -16.09
CA PRO A 209 -11.20 -3.88 -15.74
C PRO A 209 -12.14 -3.95 -16.95
N GLU A 210 -12.71 -5.11 -17.20
CA GLU A 210 -13.73 -5.27 -18.23
C GLU A 210 -15.00 -4.51 -17.82
N GLU A 211 -15.64 -3.87 -18.79
CA GLU A 211 -16.94 -3.25 -18.59
C GLU A 211 -18.00 -4.35 -18.54
N ILE A 212 -18.70 -4.44 -17.41
CA ILE A 212 -19.71 -5.48 -17.18
C ILE A 212 -21.07 -4.83 -17.28
N THR A 213 -21.91 -5.33 -18.19
CA THR A 213 -23.29 -4.88 -18.37
C THR A 213 -24.27 -6.03 -18.12
N PHE A 214 -25.41 -5.72 -17.52
CA PHE A 214 -26.44 -6.69 -17.17
C PHE A 214 -27.71 -6.55 -18.00
N GLY A 215 -27.77 -5.52 -18.86
CA GLY A 215 -28.92 -5.17 -19.70
C GLY A 215 -30.05 -4.53 -18.92
N ILE A 216 -29.76 -3.97 -17.73
CA ILE A 216 -30.74 -3.34 -16.85
C ILE A 216 -30.19 -2.00 -16.40
N ASP A 217 -30.91 -0.91 -16.71
CA ASP A 217 -30.47 0.45 -16.44
C ASP A 217 -30.08 0.70 -14.98
N VAL A 218 -30.86 0.19 -14.02
CA VAL A 218 -30.56 0.34 -12.58
C VAL A 218 -29.26 -0.37 -12.18
N LEU A 219 -28.88 -1.45 -12.86
CA LEU A 219 -27.63 -2.19 -12.60
C LEU A 219 -26.44 -1.61 -13.37
N ASP A 220 -26.68 -1.01 -14.53
CA ASP A 220 -25.64 -0.56 -15.44
C ASP A 220 -25.29 0.92 -15.29
N ASN A 221 -26.26 1.75 -14.88
CA ASN A 221 -26.04 3.16 -14.60
C ASN A 221 -25.69 3.38 -13.13
N PHE A 222 -24.45 3.82 -12.89
CA PHE A 222 -23.93 4.10 -11.56
C PHE A 222 -24.80 5.05 -10.71
N GLU A 223 -25.40 6.09 -11.31
CA GLU A 223 -26.21 7.05 -10.55
C GLU A 223 -27.57 6.46 -10.18
N LEU A 224 -28.20 5.73 -11.10
CA LEU A 224 -29.44 5.01 -10.80
C LEU A 224 -29.21 3.94 -9.73
N PHE A 225 -28.07 3.24 -9.81
CA PHE A 225 -27.67 2.25 -8.83
C PHE A 225 -27.47 2.86 -7.44
N LEU A 226 -26.79 4.01 -7.33
CA LEU A 226 -26.62 4.71 -6.06
C LEU A 226 -27.95 5.23 -5.47
N ASN A 227 -28.98 5.41 -6.28
CA ASN A 227 -30.31 5.81 -5.82
C ASN A 227 -31.19 4.63 -5.38
N ASP A 228 -30.82 3.39 -5.74
CA ASP A 228 -31.48 2.19 -5.20
C ASP A 228 -31.03 1.94 -3.75
N PRO A 229 -31.93 1.89 -2.75
CA PRO A 229 -31.54 1.77 -1.34
C PRO A 229 -30.75 0.48 -1.02
N GLU A 230 -31.10 -0.63 -1.68
CA GLU A 230 -30.48 -1.93 -1.44
C GLU A 230 -29.10 -1.99 -2.13
N GLY A 231 -29.02 -1.56 -3.38
CA GLY A 231 -27.78 -1.46 -4.16
C GLY A 231 -26.79 -0.47 -3.53
N SER A 232 -27.25 0.72 -3.18
CA SER A 232 -26.44 1.76 -2.51
C SER A 232 -25.81 1.24 -1.22
N ARG A 233 -26.55 0.48 -0.40
CA ARG A 233 -26.04 -0.11 0.84
C ARG A 233 -25.00 -1.20 0.55
N LEU A 234 -25.23 -2.06 -0.44
CA LEU A 234 -24.26 -3.08 -0.84
C LEU A 234 -22.96 -2.46 -1.33
N PHE A 235 -23.05 -1.41 -2.14
CA PHE A 235 -21.87 -0.71 -2.64
C PHE A 235 -21.13 0.04 -1.54
N TYR A 236 -21.84 0.68 -0.60
CA TYR A 236 -21.20 1.26 0.58
C TYR A 236 -20.37 0.22 1.35
N ASN A 237 -20.96 -0.92 1.71
CA ASN A 237 -20.25 -1.99 2.41
C ASN A 237 -19.02 -2.47 1.63
N TYR A 238 -19.16 -2.66 0.32
CA TYR A 238 -18.04 -3.01 -0.56
C TYR A 238 -16.92 -1.97 -0.51
N THR A 239 -17.25 -0.68 -0.60
CA THR A 239 -16.25 0.40 -0.52
C THR A 239 -15.57 0.51 0.84
N VAL A 240 -16.26 0.18 1.93
CA VAL A 240 -15.67 0.09 3.27
C VAL A 240 -14.66 -1.07 3.33
N HIS A 241 -15.03 -2.26 2.85
CA HIS A 241 -14.12 -3.41 2.81
C HIS A 241 -12.91 -3.21 1.88
N ARG A 242 -13.05 -2.37 0.86
CA ARG A 242 -11.98 -2.04 -0.09
C ARG A 242 -11.16 -0.81 0.32
N ASN A 243 -11.45 -0.19 1.47
CA ASN A 243 -10.84 1.08 1.89
C ASN A 243 -10.94 2.19 0.83
N THR A 244 -12.04 2.22 0.07
CA THR A 244 -12.36 3.26 -0.93
C THR A 244 -13.70 3.94 -0.61
N ARG A 245 -14.05 4.05 0.68
CA ARG A 245 -15.36 4.58 1.12
C ARG A 245 -15.58 6.05 0.76
N GLU A 246 -14.50 6.82 0.59
CA GLU A 246 -14.54 8.18 0.07
C GLU A 246 -15.23 8.24 -1.28
N SER A 247 -15.09 7.19 -2.10
CA SER A 247 -15.78 7.07 -3.38
C SER A 247 -17.30 7.17 -3.21
N TYR A 248 -17.87 6.40 -2.29
CA TYR A 248 -19.31 6.43 -2.03
C TYR A 248 -19.75 7.75 -1.38
N LEU A 249 -19.07 8.14 -0.29
CA LEU A 249 -19.47 9.28 0.53
C LEU A 249 -19.45 10.58 -0.26
N PHE A 250 -18.43 10.79 -1.09
CA PHE A 250 -18.33 11.98 -1.93
C PHE A 250 -19.53 12.12 -2.89
N PHE A 251 -19.95 11.04 -3.55
CA PHE A 251 -21.10 11.12 -4.46
C PHE A 251 -22.40 11.44 -3.72
N LYS A 252 -22.62 10.86 -2.54
CA LYS A 252 -23.79 11.17 -1.70
C LYS A 252 -23.77 12.62 -1.20
N ASP A 253 -22.62 13.08 -0.71
CA ASP A 253 -22.48 14.45 -0.20
C ASP A 253 -22.69 15.48 -1.32
N VAL A 254 -22.17 15.23 -2.53
CA VAL A 254 -22.40 16.13 -3.68
C VAL A 254 -23.85 16.08 -4.18
N GLN A 255 -24.52 14.92 -4.15
CA GLN A 255 -25.94 14.82 -4.47
C GLN A 255 -26.80 15.62 -3.47
N ASN A 256 -26.49 15.50 -2.18
CA ASN A 256 -27.16 16.27 -1.14
C ASN A 256 -26.89 17.76 -1.30
N PHE A 257 -25.63 18.14 -1.55
CA PHE A 257 -25.22 19.53 -1.79
C PHE A 257 -26.02 20.19 -2.92
N ARG A 258 -26.26 19.47 -4.03
CA ARG A 258 -27.06 19.96 -5.16
C ARG A 258 -28.51 20.27 -4.80
N SER A 259 -29.04 19.64 -3.76
CA SER A 259 -30.42 19.83 -3.30
C SER A 259 -30.59 21.01 -2.33
N ILE A 260 -29.49 21.59 -1.85
CA ILE A 260 -29.52 22.73 -0.91
C ILE A 260 -29.92 24.00 -1.65
N THR A 261 -30.99 24.64 -1.20
CA THR A 261 -31.46 25.92 -1.75
C THR A 261 -31.00 27.13 -0.93
N ASP A 262 -30.70 26.95 0.36
CA ASP A 262 -30.24 28.03 1.23
C ASP A 262 -28.77 28.35 1.01
N VAL A 263 -28.45 29.63 0.82
CA VAL A 263 -27.09 30.08 0.45
C VAL A 263 -26.09 29.89 1.60
N GLN A 264 -26.52 30.08 2.86
CA GLN A 264 -25.63 29.94 4.01
C GLN A 264 -25.30 28.47 4.27
N GLU A 265 -26.32 27.61 4.21
CA GLU A 265 -26.16 26.16 4.29
C GLU A 265 -25.29 25.63 3.14
N LEU A 266 -25.51 26.11 1.91
CA LEU A 266 -24.70 25.76 0.75
C LEU A 266 -23.22 26.10 0.98
N GLN A 267 -22.90 27.29 1.48
CA GLN A 267 -21.52 27.68 1.78
C GLN A 267 -20.90 26.83 2.89
N LYS A 268 -21.67 26.47 3.92
CA LYS A 268 -21.22 25.60 5.00
C LYS A 268 -20.89 24.20 4.49
N GLU A 269 -21.79 23.61 3.71
CA GLU A 269 -21.60 22.25 3.20
C GLU A 269 -20.50 22.21 2.12
N TYR A 270 -20.35 23.26 1.32
CA TYR A 270 -19.21 23.43 0.41
C TYR A 270 -17.87 23.33 1.15
N LYS A 271 -17.70 24.09 2.25
CA LYS A 271 -16.47 24.04 3.05
C LYS A 271 -16.21 22.65 3.60
N LYS A 272 -17.25 22.01 4.15
CA LYS A 272 -17.15 20.65 4.69
C LYS A 272 -16.72 19.63 3.63
N ILE A 273 -17.31 19.67 2.42
CA ILE A 273 -16.92 18.79 1.30
C ILE A 273 -15.47 19.08 0.87
N CYS A 274 -15.08 20.34 0.76
CA CYS A 274 -13.71 20.73 0.42
C CYS A 274 -12.69 20.24 1.45
N GLU A 275 -12.93 20.47 2.73
CA GLU A 275 -12.08 19.99 3.83
C GLU A 275 -11.98 18.46 3.85
N LYS A 276 -13.13 17.77 3.68
CA LYS A 276 -13.22 16.31 3.76
C LYS A 276 -12.58 15.59 2.56
N TYR A 277 -12.73 16.11 1.35
CA TYR A 277 -12.38 15.40 0.12
C TYR A 277 -11.29 16.07 -0.73
N CYS A 278 -11.11 17.40 -0.62
CA CYS A 278 -10.29 18.17 -1.56
C CYS A 278 -8.94 18.63 -0.99
N GLU A 279 -8.85 18.97 0.30
CA GLU A 279 -7.66 19.60 0.88
C GLU A 279 -6.43 18.70 1.03
N GLY A 280 -6.57 17.37 0.98
CA GLY A 280 -5.43 16.46 1.18
C GLY A 280 -5.03 16.25 2.64
N LYS A 281 -5.86 16.70 3.59
CA LYS A 281 -5.57 16.63 5.03
C LYS A 281 -6.22 15.44 5.73
N THR A 282 -7.09 14.69 5.03
CA THR A 282 -7.87 13.59 5.58
C THR A 282 -7.61 12.31 4.78
N ILE A 283 -7.89 11.15 5.39
CA ILE A 283 -7.87 9.86 4.69
C ILE A 283 -8.93 9.76 3.58
N LEU A 284 -9.98 10.57 3.67
CA LEU A 284 -11.08 10.61 2.69
C LEU A 284 -10.77 11.52 1.49
N THR A 285 -9.55 12.05 1.40
CA THR A 285 -9.14 12.84 0.24
C THR A 285 -9.30 12.02 -1.04
N LEU A 286 -9.93 12.60 -2.07
CA LEU A 286 -10.12 11.90 -3.35
C LEU A 286 -8.77 11.56 -3.98
N ASN A 287 -8.62 10.28 -4.35
CA ASN A 287 -7.46 9.80 -5.10
C ASN A 287 -7.53 10.26 -6.56
N MET A 288 -7.21 11.54 -6.78
CA MET A 288 -7.16 12.14 -8.10
C MET A 288 -6.15 13.29 -8.17
N ARG A 289 -5.85 13.71 -9.40
CA ARG A 289 -4.92 14.80 -9.72
C ARG A 289 -5.23 16.05 -8.91
N LYS A 290 -4.18 16.63 -8.30
CA LYS A 290 -4.29 17.79 -7.38
C LYS A 290 -4.96 18.98 -8.06
N GLU A 291 -4.66 19.21 -9.33
CA GLU A 291 -5.19 20.31 -10.13
C GLU A 291 -6.73 20.26 -10.23
N LYS A 292 -7.31 19.05 -10.26
CA LYS A 292 -8.78 18.86 -10.28
C LYS A 292 -9.42 19.20 -8.94
N ARG A 293 -8.73 18.96 -7.83
CA ARG A 293 -9.21 19.34 -6.49
C ARG A 293 -9.03 20.84 -6.25
N GLU A 294 -7.93 21.41 -6.72
CA GLU A 294 -7.65 22.84 -6.61
C GLU A 294 -8.65 23.71 -7.39
N SER A 295 -9.22 23.21 -8.48
CA SER A 295 -10.23 23.96 -9.24
C SER A 295 -11.49 24.25 -8.42
N VAL A 296 -11.87 23.36 -7.50
CA VAL A 296 -13.00 23.62 -6.60
C VAL A 296 -12.56 24.45 -5.39
N LEU A 297 -11.39 24.17 -4.81
CA LEU A 297 -10.88 24.91 -3.64
C LEU A 297 -10.68 26.41 -3.91
N ASN A 298 -10.25 26.75 -5.12
CA ASN A 298 -9.96 28.13 -5.53
C ASN A 298 -11.17 28.82 -6.15
N ALA A 299 -12.36 28.23 -6.08
CA ALA A 299 -13.55 28.84 -6.65
C ALA A 299 -13.94 30.13 -5.92
N THR A 300 -14.28 31.15 -6.71
CA THR A 300 -14.69 32.46 -6.20
C THR A 300 -16.18 32.54 -5.88
N THR A 301 -16.98 31.68 -6.49
CA THR A 301 -18.44 31.60 -6.30
C THR A 301 -18.82 30.18 -5.93
N VAL A 302 -19.73 30.04 -4.95
CA VAL A 302 -20.29 28.75 -4.55
C VAL A 302 -21.71 28.66 -5.10
N ASP A 303 -21.92 27.71 -6.00
CA ASP A 303 -23.21 27.37 -6.57
C ASP A 303 -23.43 25.84 -6.52
N PRO A 304 -24.68 25.34 -6.66
CA PRO A 304 -24.97 23.91 -6.56
C PRO A 304 -24.23 23.02 -7.57
N THR A 305 -23.69 23.59 -8.65
CA THR A 305 -22.98 22.87 -9.73
C THR A 305 -21.46 22.92 -9.59
N ILE A 306 -20.93 23.58 -8.55
CA ILE A 306 -19.49 23.80 -8.33
C ILE A 306 -18.66 22.51 -8.40
N PHE A 307 -19.24 21.39 -7.94
CA PHE A 307 -18.58 20.09 -7.92
C PHE A 307 -18.78 19.27 -9.19
N ASP A 308 -19.54 19.72 -10.20
CA ASP A 308 -19.94 18.88 -11.34
C ASP A 308 -18.76 18.37 -12.16
N ASN A 309 -17.76 19.22 -12.40
CA ASN A 309 -16.57 18.83 -13.14
C ASN A 309 -15.72 17.82 -12.35
N LEU A 310 -15.60 18.03 -11.03
CA LEU A 310 -14.92 17.13 -10.12
C LEU A 310 -15.65 15.77 -10.05
N TYR A 311 -16.97 15.82 -9.89
CA TYR A 311 -17.89 14.69 -9.85
C TYR A 311 -17.76 13.83 -11.12
N LYS A 312 -17.83 14.45 -12.31
CA LYS A 312 -17.69 13.74 -13.59
C LYS A 312 -16.31 13.10 -13.73
N ALA A 313 -15.25 13.84 -13.41
CA ALA A 313 -13.88 13.32 -13.51
C ALA A 313 -13.64 12.15 -12.55
N TYR A 314 -14.12 12.26 -11.32
CA TYR A 314 -13.94 11.23 -10.31
C TYR A 314 -14.85 10.01 -10.55
N LYS A 315 -16.07 10.22 -11.06
CA LYS A 315 -16.98 9.13 -11.49
C LYS A 315 -16.30 8.19 -12.49
N ILE A 316 -15.53 8.71 -13.45
CA ILE A 316 -14.81 7.87 -14.43
C ILE A 316 -13.84 6.91 -13.72
N VAL A 317 -13.11 7.42 -12.72
CA VAL A 317 -12.16 6.61 -11.93
C VAL A 317 -12.90 5.58 -11.09
N VAL A 318 -13.91 6.01 -10.32
CA VAL A 318 -14.66 5.11 -9.42
C VAL A 318 -15.41 4.03 -10.20
N VAL A 319 -16.07 4.38 -11.30
CA VAL A 319 -16.81 3.40 -12.10
C VAL A 319 -15.88 2.30 -12.60
N LYS A 320 -14.73 2.69 -13.16
CA LYS A 320 -13.78 1.75 -13.72
C LYS A 320 -13.08 0.92 -12.65
N ASP A 321 -12.54 1.58 -11.63
CA ASP A 321 -11.61 0.94 -10.69
C ASP A 321 -12.33 0.32 -9.48
N VAL A 322 -13.53 0.79 -9.14
CA VAL A 322 -14.30 0.35 -7.96
C VAL A 322 -15.59 -0.35 -8.36
N PHE A 323 -16.43 0.27 -9.20
CA PHE A 323 -17.75 -0.24 -9.53
C PHE A 323 -17.72 -1.49 -10.43
N TYR A 324 -16.89 -1.53 -11.48
CA TYR A 324 -16.80 -2.74 -12.31
C TYR A 324 -16.31 -3.96 -11.54
N PRO A 325 -15.25 -3.89 -10.71
CA PRO A 325 -14.88 -5.00 -9.84
C PRO A 325 -15.98 -5.38 -8.84
N PHE A 326 -16.73 -4.41 -8.31
CA PHE A 326 -17.88 -4.68 -7.45
C PHE A 326 -18.95 -5.52 -8.15
N LYS A 327 -19.18 -5.30 -9.46
CA LYS A 327 -20.17 -6.06 -10.23
C LYS A 327 -19.84 -7.55 -10.39
N ILE A 328 -18.60 -7.96 -10.12
CA ILE A 328 -18.15 -9.37 -10.18
C ILE A 328 -18.36 -10.08 -8.84
N THR A 329 -18.67 -9.35 -7.76
CA THR A 329 -18.73 -9.99 -6.44
C THR A 329 -19.98 -10.87 -6.30
N PRO A 330 -19.90 -11.97 -5.53
CA PRO A 330 -21.05 -12.85 -5.31
C PRO A 330 -22.29 -12.12 -4.76
N GLU A 331 -22.09 -11.10 -3.93
CA GLU A 331 -23.16 -10.26 -3.36
C GLU A 331 -23.87 -9.45 -4.44
N PHE A 332 -23.11 -8.84 -5.36
CA PHE A 332 -23.71 -8.11 -6.47
C PHE A 332 -24.45 -9.04 -7.41
N GLU A 333 -23.89 -10.21 -7.74
CA GLU A 333 -24.57 -11.18 -8.59
C GLU A 333 -25.91 -11.64 -8.00
N ALA A 334 -25.94 -11.90 -6.69
CA ALA A 334 -27.16 -12.26 -5.98
C ALA A 334 -28.20 -11.14 -6.07
N PHE A 335 -27.79 -9.89 -5.86
CA PHE A 335 -28.64 -8.71 -6.02
C PHE A 335 -29.15 -8.55 -7.46
N ALA A 336 -28.28 -8.68 -8.46
CA ALA A 336 -28.62 -8.57 -9.87
C ALA A 336 -29.63 -9.64 -10.30
N ARG A 337 -29.46 -10.89 -9.82
CA ARG A 337 -30.45 -11.97 -10.03
C ARG A 337 -31.80 -11.64 -9.41
N ALA A 338 -31.81 -11.09 -8.19
CA ALA A 338 -33.04 -10.69 -7.52
C ALA A 338 -33.77 -9.55 -8.26
N GLN A 339 -33.03 -8.54 -8.74
CA GLN A 339 -33.59 -7.44 -9.53
C GLN A 339 -34.16 -7.92 -10.87
N LYS A 340 -33.45 -8.81 -11.58
CA LYS A 340 -33.95 -9.48 -12.80
C LYS A 340 -35.28 -10.18 -12.53
N ALA A 341 -35.37 -10.94 -11.44
CA ALA A 341 -36.60 -11.64 -11.07
C ALA A 341 -37.75 -10.67 -10.71
N ARG A 342 -37.47 -9.54 -10.04
CA ARG A 342 -38.47 -8.50 -9.72
C ARG A 342 -39.06 -7.88 -10.98
N ILE A 343 -38.22 -7.56 -11.97
CA ILE A 343 -38.66 -6.99 -13.25
C ILE A 343 -39.51 -8.00 -14.03
N LEU A 344 -39.07 -9.26 -14.11
CA LEU A 344 -39.83 -10.31 -14.79
C LEU A 344 -41.21 -10.52 -14.15
N LYS A 345 -41.30 -10.54 -12.81
CA LYS A 345 -42.60 -10.65 -12.10
C LYS A 345 -43.54 -9.49 -12.37
N LYS A 346 -43.04 -8.25 -12.49
CA LYS A 346 -43.86 -7.08 -12.84
C LYS A 346 -44.40 -7.13 -14.27
N ASN A 347 -43.71 -7.83 -15.17
CA ASN A 347 -44.07 -7.92 -16.57
C ASN A 347 -44.93 -9.17 -16.90
N VAL A 348 -45.28 -10.00 -15.91
CA VAL A 348 -46.25 -11.09 -16.12
C VAL A 348 -47.66 -10.47 -16.12
N PRO A 349 -48.41 -10.53 -17.23
CA PRO A 349 -49.78 -10.07 -17.25
C PRO A 349 -50.62 -10.90 -16.27
N ILE A 350 -51.39 -10.21 -15.43
CA ILE A 350 -52.36 -10.88 -14.54
C ILE A 350 -53.36 -11.59 -15.47
N PRO A 351 -53.56 -12.92 -15.35
CA PRO A 351 -54.59 -13.61 -16.11
C PRO A 351 -55.94 -13.01 -15.72
N ASN A 352 -56.66 -12.47 -16.71
CA ASN A 352 -58.03 -11.99 -16.53
C ASN A 352 -58.99 -13.15 -16.23
#